data_AF-A0A2E1RIR4-F1
#
_entry.id   AF-A0A2E1RIR4-F1
#
_cell.length_a   1.000
_cell.length_b   1.000
_cell.length_c   1.000
_cell.angle_alpha   90.00
_cell.angle_beta   90.00
_cell.angle_gamma   90.00
#
_symmetry.space_group_name_H-M   'P 1'
#
loop_
_entity.id
_entity.type
_entity.pdbx_description
1 polymer ?
#
loop_
_entity_poly.entity_id
_entity_poly.type
_entity_poly.pdbx_seq_one_letter_code
_entity_poly.pdbx_strand_id
1 'polypeptide(L)' 'MKKKMKFFEKYYPIILAFFSFLYSIYLWFTGNQLEGLYVGLWPVTILAFAIAIRQRRNED' A
#
# COMPACT_ATOMS: atom_id res chain seq x y z
N MET A 1 7.33 24.14 -2.23
CA MET A 1 6.72 23.07 -3.08
C MET A 1 7.59 21.82 -3.20
N LYS A 2 8.87 21.90 -3.61
CA LYS A 2 9.77 20.72 -3.76
C LYS A 2 9.82 19.76 -2.56
N LYS A 3 9.82 20.27 -1.32
CA LYS A 3 9.88 19.44 -0.10
C LYS A 3 8.60 18.62 0.14
N LYS A 4 7.43 19.15 -0.21
CA LYS A 4 6.14 18.45 -0.07
C LYS A 4 6.02 17.33 -1.11
N MET A 5 6.45 17.54 -2.35
CA MET A 5 6.45 16.51 -3.40
C MET A 5 7.31 15.30 -3.01
N LYS A 6 8.52 15.55 -2.50
CA LYS A 6 9.41 14.49 -1.99
C LYS A 6 8.81 13.69 -0.83
N PHE A 7 7.93 14.30 -0.03
CA PHE A 7 7.22 13.59 1.04
C PHE A 7 6.23 12.59 0.45
N PHE A 8 5.35 13.02 -0.46
CA PHE A 8 4.40 12.12 -1.10
C PHE A 8 5.10 11.00 -1.87
N GLU A 9 6.17 11.30 -2.62
CA GLU A 9 6.99 10.27 -3.29
C GLU A 9 7.60 9.25 -2.32
N LYS A 10 7.92 9.65 -1.09
CA LYS A 10 8.49 8.76 -0.07
C LYS A 10 7.42 7.95 0.67
N TYR A 11 6.22 8.48 0.87
CA TYR A 11 5.20 7.86 1.73
C TYR A 11 3.99 7.30 0.97
N TYR A 12 3.87 7.50 -0.36
CA TYR A 12 2.76 6.98 -1.14
C TYR A 12 2.50 5.47 -0.94
N PRO A 13 3.51 4.57 -0.80
CA PRO A 13 3.21 3.15 -0.64
C PRO A 13 2.51 2.84 0.69
N ILE A 14 2.85 3.59 1.74
CA ILE A 14 2.24 3.46 3.07
C ILE A 14 0.80 3.96 3.03
N ILE A 15 0.56 5.09 2.35
CA ILE A 15 -0.78 5.64 2.16
C ILE A 15 -1.66 4.65 1.38
N LEU A 16 -1.14 4.06 0.29
CA LEU A 16 -1.86 3.05 -0.50
C LEU A 16 -2.15 1.78 0.31
N ALA A 17 -1.18 1.28 1.07
CA ALA A 17 -1.37 0.11 1.94
C ALA A 17 -2.44 0.38 3.01
N PHE A 18 -2.46 1.58 3.59
CA PHE A 18 -3.47 1.98 4.57
C PHE A 18 -4.88 2.05 3.97
N PHE A 19 -5.05 2.65 2.78
CA PHE A 19 -6.36 2.65 2.11
C PHE A 19 -6.81 1.26 1.68
N SER A 20 -5.88 0.40 1.25
CA SER A 20 -6.19 -0.99 0.94
C SER A 20 -6.69 -1.75 2.18
N PHE A 21 -6.08 -1.50 3.33
CA PHE A 21 -6.54 -2.07 4.60
C PHE A 21 -7.96 -1.58 4.95
N LEU A 22 -8.22 -0.28 4.87
CA LEU A 22 -9.58 0.25 5.12
C LEU A 22 -10.61 -0.35 4.17
N TYR A 23 -10.25 -0.55 2.91
CA TYR A 23 -11.13 -1.17 1.91
C TYR A 23 -11.39 -2.64 2.21
N SER A 24 -10.38 -3.40 2.66
CA SER A 24 -10.54 -4.78 3.15
C SER A 24 -11.53 -4.87 4.31
N ILE A 25 -11.38 -3.98 5.31
CA ILE A 25 -12.30 -3.90 6.45
C ILE A 25 -13.72 -3.54 6.00
N TYR A 26 -13.86 -2.56 5.11
CA TYR A 26 -15.15 -2.20 4.54
C TYR A 26 -15.83 -3.40 3.88
N LEU A 27 -15.13 -4.12 2.99
CA LEU A 27 -15.65 -5.29 2.29
C LEU A 27 -16.10 -6.39 3.24
N TRP A 28 -15.29 -6.67 4.28
CA TRP A 28 -15.62 -7.66 5.30
C TRP A 28 -16.95 -7.36 6.00
N PHE A 29 -17.17 -6.10 6.39
CA PHE A 29 -18.39 -5.69 7.09
C PHE A 29 -19.58 -5.43 6.16
N THR A 30 -19.38 -5.31 4.84
CA THR A 30 -20.47 -5.24 3.86
C THR A 30 -20.89 -6.60 3.29
N GLY A 31 -20.36 -7.71 3.80
CA GLY A 31 -20.72 -9.07 3.38
C GLY A 31 -19.87 -9.66 2.25
N ASN A 32 -18.92 -8.91 1.70
CA ASN A 32 -17.96 -9.36 0.67
C ASN A 32 -16.69 -9.90 1.34
N GLN A 33 -16.85 -10.92 2.19
CA GLN A 33 -15.78 -11.38 3.08
C GLN A 33 -14.60 -12.01 2.33
N LEU A 34 -14.86 -12.70 1.21
CA LEU A 34 -13.82 -13.33 0.40
C LEU A 34 -12.95 -12.26 -0.27
N GLU A 35 -13.57 -11.25 -0.87
CA GLU A 35 -12.89 -10.08 -1.44
C GLU A 35 -12.14 -9.32 -0.34
N GLY A 36 -12.77 -9.14 0.82
CA GLY A 36 -12.13 -8.53 1.99
C GLY A 36 -10.86 -9.26 2.40
N LEU A 37 -10.84 -10.60 2.40
CA LEU A 37 -9.67 -11.41 2.68
C LEU A 37 -8.57 -11.22 1.62
N TYR A 38 -8.92 -11.30 0.33
CA TYR A 38 -7.94 -11.12 -0.76
C TYR A 38 -7.34 -9.72 -0.79
N VAL A 39 -8.17 -8.68 -0.62
CA VAL A 39 -7.72 -7.28 -0.52
C VAL A 39 -6.91 -7.06 0.75
N GLY A 40 -7.20 -7.80 1.84
CA GLY A 40 -6.43 -7.76 3.08
C GLY A 40 -4.97 -8.19 2.93
N LEU A 41 -4.62 -8.92 1.87
CA LEU A 41 -3.24 -9.29 1.54
C LEU A 41 -2.47 -8.19 0.80
N TRP A 42 -3.17 -7.27 0.14
CA TRP A 42 -2.56 -6.22 -0.68
C TRP A 42 -1.65 -5.25 0.11
N PRO A 43 -1.91 -4.89 1.38
CA PRO A 43 -0.98 -4.06 2.15
C PRO A 43 0.44 -4.64 2.18
N VAL A 44 0.59 -5.95 2.37
CA VAL A 44 1.90 -6.62 2.42
C VAL A 44 2.56 -6.58 1.05
N THR A 45 1.82 -6.88 -0.03
CA THR A 45 2.39 -6.90 -1.38
C THR A 45 2.76 -5.49 -1.87
N ILE A 46 1.93 -4.47 -1.60
CA ILE A 46 2.24 -3.06 -1.92
C ILE A 46 3.55 -2.63 -1.25
N LEU A 47 3.71 -2.94 0.03
CA LEU A 47 4.93 -2.59 0.77
C LEU A 47 6.13 -3.39 0.30
N ALA A 48 5.98 -4.69 0.04
CA ALA A 48 7.05 -5.54 -0.49
C ALA A 48 7.54 -5.07 -1.86
N PHE A 49 6.63 -4.73 -2.78
CA PHE A 49 6.98 -4.16 -4.08
C PHE A 49 7.69 -2.81 -3.93
N ALA A 50 7.20 -1.94 -3.04
CA ALA A 50 7.86 -0.66 -2.78
C ALA A 50 9.27 -0.82 -2.23
N ILE A 51 9.52 -1.84 -1.39
CA ILE A 51 10.85 -2.18 -0.89
C ILE A 51 11.72 -2.71 -2.03
N ALA A 52 11.24 -3.67 -2.82
CA ALA A 52 12.00 -4.25 -3.92
C ALA A 52 12.44 -3.18 -4.94
N ILE A 53 11.54 -2.27 -5.32
CA ILE A 53 11.87 -1.16 -6.22
C ILE A 53 12.93 -0.23 -5.62
N ARG A 54 12.86 0.05 -4.30
CA ARG A 54 13.83 0.91 -3.61
C ARG A 54 15.20 0.25 -3.48
N GLN A 55 15.25 -1.05 -3.22
CA GLN A 55 16.50 -1.81 -3.20
C GLN A 55 17.20 -1.66 -4.55
N ARG A 56 16.50 -1.92 -5.65
CA ARG A 56 17.05 -1.77 -7.01
C ARG A 56 17.52 -0.36 -7.37
N ARG A 57 16.91 0.67 -6.81
CA ARG A 57 17.31 2.08 -7.02
C ARG A 57 18.54 2.52 -6.21
N ASN A 58 18.89 1.77 -5.17
CA ASN A 58 20.05 2.05 -4.32
C ASN A 58 21.25 1.12 -4.64
N GLU A 59 21.07 0.16 -5.56
CA GLU A 59 22.10 -0.78 -6.03
C GLU A 59 22.95 -0.23 -7.20
N ASP A 60 22.61 0.97 -7.72
CA ASP A 60 23.43 1.77 -8.65
C ASP A 60 24.06 2.96 -7.90
#